data_AF-X0T213-F1
#
_entry.id   AF-X0T213-F1
#
_cell.length_a   1.000
_cell.length_b   1.000
_cell.length_c   1.000
_cell.angle_alpha   90.00
_cell.angle_beta   90.00
_cell.angle_gamma   90.00
#
_symmetry.space_group_name_H-M   'P 1'
#
loop_
_entity.id
_entity.type
_entity.pdbx_description
1 polymer ?
#
loop_
_entity_poly.entity_id
_entity_poly.type
_entity_poly.pdbx_seq_one_letter_code
_entity_poly.pdbx_strand_id
1 'polypeptide(L)'
;YKLGPGMHIKREANSAVIDGVIALELKPTNAADNIKQPGPGSRTSGTAPSKLNPQQAKQKLTQARNMLKGENKDTQQAKPILVDLAQNHTLLLTSADRCHLYVYLGYIEDLAGSREAAVGWYRRASDLDGPKIEGIRTVARQGLTKPVTWIRHLDSASKNSKAKAESASGSKNNVIERIGKGFVLRDEPEDGDLPKMNLSKAERLENFDILAEAIDRNYSFFVHKGIDFKEVKSRYRPKIEMVRTTKEFYSLIDQFVRELADCHSWLCNYKDVPSLEWFSPQMSTRLIEGKAVVTEVVKGSQAYGKGLRSGSVIIAVNGSTVRSRVTKMRRLMHMYSSERCFLEEAYRRILDGEKGSTVSVRFLAPGRKSPGIVRLRRVSSRKQEVIQPDFHVNKAKFIWYGTHPSGLGYIRILSFKGRMEIADEFDRALGILKDTPGLIIDIRENPGGFGT
;
A
#
# COMPACT_ATOMS: atom_id res chain seq x y z
N TYR A 1 8.54 -14.76 -5.11
CA TYR A 1 9.86 -14.75 -5.77
C TYR A 1 10.59 -16.05 -5.47
N LYS A 2 10.62 -16.98 -6.43
CA LYS A 2 11.57 -18.10 -6.40
C LYS A 2 12.80 -17.60 -7.15
N LEU A 3 13.93 -17.47 -6.46
CA LEU A 3 15.21 -17.32 -7.15
C LEU A 3 15.49 -18.63 -7.91
N GLY A 4 16.16 -18.53 -9.05
CA GLY A 4 16.56 -19.71 -9.83
C GLY A 4 17.43 -20.67 -9.00
N PRO A 5 17.52 -21.96 -9.39
CA PRO A 5 18.36 -22.93 -8.71
C PRO A 5 19.80 -22.41 -8.59
N GLY A 6 20.35 -22.36 -7.37
CA GLY A 6 21.74 -21.97 -7.08
C GLY A 6 21.96 -20.54 -6.58
N MET A 7 20.93 -19.69 -6.50
CA MET A 7 21.06 -18.33 -5.96
C MET A 7 20.56 -18.24 -4.51
N HIS A 8 21.46 -17.84 -3.60
CA HIS A 8 21.14 -17.58 -2.19
C HIS A 8 21.52 -16.14 -1.82
N ILE A 9 20.63 -15.44 -1.10
CA ILE A 9 20.98 -14.19 -0.42
C ILE A 9 21.50 -14.57 0.96
N LYS A 10 22.81 -14.40 1.20
CA LYS A 10 23.36 -14.52 2.56
C LYS A 10 22.84 -13.38 3.42
N ARG A 11 22.47 -13.69 4.66
CA ARG A 11 21.81 -12.79 5.63
C ARG A 11 22.67 -11.60 6.09
N GLU A 12 23.89 -11.47 5.57
CA GLU A 12 24.84 -10.40 5.85
C GLU A 12 25.29 -9.78 4.52
N ALA A 13 24.41 -9.00 3.90
CA ALA A 13 24.82 -8.03 2.90
C ALA A 13 24.85 -6.67 3.58
N ASN A 14 25.96 -5.94 3.49
CA ASN A 14 26.04 -4.54 3.90
C ASN A 14 25.14 -3.72 2.96
N SER A 15 23.84 -3.64 3.24
CA SER A 15 22.93 -2.78 2.49
C SER A 15 23.04 -1.36 3.04
N ALA A 16 23.52 -0.43 2.21
CA ALA A 16 23.41 1.00 2.48
C ALA A 16 22.33 1.60 1.55
N VAL A 17 21.48 2.46 2.11
CA VAL A 17 20.55 3.30 1.33
C VAL A 17 21.18 4.68 1.21
N ILE A 18 21.60 5.04 0.00
CA ILE A 18 22.07 6.39 -0.32
C ILE A 18 21.17 6.90 -1.45
N ASP A 19 20.48 8.03 -1.22
CA ASP A 19 19.62 8.72 -2.19
C ASP A 19 18.60 7.85 -2.94
N GLY A 20 18.03 6.85 -2.26
CA GLY A 20 16.96 6.00 -2.80
C GLY A 20 17.44 4.87 -3.72
N VAL A 21 18.75 4.59 -3.74
CA VAL A 21 19.33 3.42 -4.42
C VAL A 21 19.68 2.37 -3.36
N ILE A 22 19.22 1.13 -3.58
CA ILE A 22 19.60 -0.03 -2.78
C ILE A 22 20.70 -0.77 -3.55
N ALA A 23 21.91 -0.83 -2.99
CA ALA A 23 22.99 -1.66 -3.53
C ALA A 23 22.99 -3.02 -2.82
N LEU A 24 23.00 -4.10 -3.60
CA LEU A 24 23.09 -5.48 -3.12
C LEU A 24 24.26 -6.18 -3.81
N GLU A 25 25.19 -6.73 -3.03
CA GLU A 25 26.27 -7.60 -3.51
C GLU A 25 25.79 -9.06 -3.49
N LEU A 26 25.90 -9.78 -4.60
CA LEU A 26 25.54 -11.20 -4.70
C LEU A 26 26.81 -12.06 -4.84
N LYS A 27 26.89 -13.17 -4.10
CA LYS A 27 27.97 -14.19 -4.23
C LYS A 27 27.39 -15.55 -4.62
N PRO A 28 28.04 -16.33 -5.51
CA PRO A 28 27.57 -17.64 -5.90
C PRO A 28 27.89 -18.72 -4.87
N THR A 29 27.04 -19.75 -4.76
CA THR A 29 27.28 -20.97 -3.97
C THR A 29 26.93 -22.22 -4.78
N ASN A 30 27.87 -23.16 -4.86
CA ASN A 30 27.68 -24.50 -5.42
C ASN A 30 27.35 -25.50 -4.30
N ALA A 31 26.31 -26.33 -4.48
CA ALA A 31 26.26 -27.70 -3.93
C ALA A 31 25.04 -28.47 -4.47
N ALA A 32 25.31 -29.67 -4.99
CA ALA A 32 24.36 -30.76 -5.20
C ALA A 32 24.24 -31.60 -3.91
N ASP A 33 23.06 -32.17 -3.61
CA ASP A 33 22.92 -33.57 -3.18
C ASP A 33 21.47 -33.99 -2.81
N ASN A 34 21.08 -35.11 -3.45
CA ASN A 34 20.28 -36.28 -3.01
C ASN A 34 18.88 -36.15 -2.34
N ILE A 35 17.88 -36.70 -3.04
CA ILE A 35 16.54 -37.05 -2.55
C ILE A 35 16.44 -38.58 -2.39
N LYS A 36 15.99 -39.08 -1.23
CA LYS A 36 15.49 -40.46 -1.04
C LYS A 36 14.04 -40.44 -0.55
N GLN A 37 13.18 -41.24 -1.18
CA GLN A 37 11.80 -41.52 -0.75
C GLN A 37 11.74 -42.75 0.19
N PRO A 38 10.70 -42.89 1.03
CA PRO A 38 10.31 -44.20 1.58
C PRO A 38 8.88 -44.65 1.15
N GLY A 39 8.76 -45.96 0.96
CA GLY A 39 7.55 -46.71 0.59
C GLY A 39 6.61 -47.10 1.76
N PRO A 40 5.57 -47.93 1.51
CA PRO A 40 4.36 -47.97 2.33
C PRO A 40 4.22 -49.21 3.24
N GLY A 41 3.53 -49.03 4.38
CA GLY A 41 2.99 -50.10 5.25
C GLY A 41 2.65 -49.51 6.63
N SER A 42 1.61 -49.89 7.38
CA SER A 42 0.57 -50.91 7.24
C SER A 42 -0.68 -50.45 8.03
N ARG A 43 -1.84 -51.05 7.76
CA ARG A 43 -3.10 -50.84 8.51
C ARG A 43 -3.19 -51.80 9.69
N THR A 44 -3.77 -51.33 10.80
CA THR A 44 -4.53 -52.18 11.74
C THR A 44 -5.86 -51.51 12.08
N SER A 45 -6.86 -52.37 12.23
CA SER A 45 -8.30 -52.15 12.26
C SER A 45 -8.87 -51.85 13.64
N GLY A 46 -10.02 -51.16 13.70
CA GLY A 46 -11.09 -51.52 14.65
C GLY A 46 -11.76 -50.37 15.40
N THR A 47 -12.78 -49.76 14.78
CA THR A 47 -14.12 -49.41 15.36
C THR A 47 -14.89 -48.62 14.30
N ALA A 48 -16.08 -49.08 13.92
CA ALA A 48 -16.88 -48.45 12.86
C ALA A 48 -17.36 -47.06 13.31
N PRO A 49 -16.93 -45.95 12.67
CA PRO A 49 -17.42 -44.63 13.03
C PRO A 49 -18.74 -44.39 12.29
N SER A 50 -19.71 -43.82 12.98
CA SER A 50 -20.90 -43.19 12.38
C SER A 50 -20.50 -42.48 11.09
N LYS A 51 -21.11 -42.82 9.94
CA LYS A 51 -20.76 -42.21 8.65
C LYS A 51 -21.03 -40.70 8.72
N LEU A 52 -19.98 -39.94 9.02
CA LEU A 52 -20.01 -38.50 9.06
C LEU A 52 -20.38 -38.00 7.67
N ASN A 53 -21.35 -37.09 7.55
CA ASN A 53 -21.69 -36.47 6.28
C ASN A 53 -20.87 -35.16 6.05
N PRO A 54 -20.83 -34.59 4.84
CA PRO A 54 -20.06 -33.37 4.56
C PRO A 54 -20.40 -32.18 5.47
N GLN A 55 -21.66 -32.03 5.86
CA GLN A 55 -22.09 -30.95 6.75
C GLN A 55 -21.54 -31.15 8.17
N GLN A 56 -21.56 -32.38 8.68
CA GLN A 56 -21.01 -32.74 9.99
C GLN A 56 -19.47 -32.62 10.01
N ALA A 57 -18.78 -32.98 8.91
CA ALA A 57 -17.34 -32.78 8.78
C ALA A 57 -16.96 -31.29 8.84
N LYS A 58 -17.73 -30.43 8.16
CA LYS A 58 -17.54 -28.97 8.20
C LYS A 58 -17.85 -28.38 9.57
N GLN A 59 -18.85 -28.91 10.27
CA GLN A 59 -19.17 -28.51 11.66
C GLN A 59 -18.03 -28.86 12.61
N LYS A 60 -17.45 -30.07 12.53
CA LYS A 60 -16.26 -30.46 13.31
C LYS A 60 -15.07 -29.55 13.02
N LEU A 61 -14.81 -29.21 11.75
CA LEU A 61 -13.73 -28.27 11.40
C LEU A 61 -13.97 -26.87 12.00
N THR A 62 -15.22 -26.41 11.99
CA THR A 62 -15.61 -25.12 12.59
C THR A 62 -15.49 -25.13 14.11
N GLN A 63 -15.84 -26.24 14.76
CA GLN A 63 -15.68 -26.45 16.19
C GLN A 63 -14.20 -26.34 16.59
N ALA A 64 -13.32 -27.09 15.91
CA ALA A 64 -11.88 -27.01 16.15
C ALA A 64 -11.31 -25.61 15.87
N ARG A 65 -11.78 -24.93 14.80
CA ARG A 65 -11.39 -23.54 14.53
C ARG A 65 -11.76 -22.60 15.68
N ASN A 66 -12.93 -22.76 16.29
CA ASN A 66 -13.37 -21.90 17.39
C ASN A 66 -12.56 -22.16 18.67
N MET A 67 -12.13 -23.39 18.92
CA MET A 67 -11.20 -23.73 20.02
C MET A 67 -9.83 -23.07 19.87
N LEU A 68 -9.43 -22.74 18.64
CA LEU A 68 -8.17 -22.07 18.33
C LEU A 68 -8.26 -20.54 18.32
N LYS A 69 -9.38 -19.92 18.73
CA LYS A 69 -9.54 -18.45 18.73
C LYS A 69 -9.14 -17.80 20.05
N GLY A 70 -8.58 -16.59 19.96
CA GLY A 70 -8.29 -15.72 21.09
C GLY A 70 -7.00 -16.08 21.83
N GLU A 71 -6.83 -15.49 23.02
CA GLU A 71 -5.64 -15.66 23.85
C GLU A 71 -5.58 -17.05 24.54
N ASN A 72 -6.74 -17.64 24.85
CA ASN A 72 -6.87 -18.93 25.54
C ASN A 72 -7.22 -20.07 24.57
N LYS A 73 -6.28 -20.45 23.69
CA LYS A 73 -6.51 -21.51 22.68
C LYS A 73 -6.49 -22.90 23.31
N ASP A 74 -7.52 -23.70 23.06
CA ASP A 74 -7.57 -25.10 23.48
C ASP A 74 -7.02 -26.01 22.38
N THR A 75 -5.69 -26.05 22.28
CA THR A 75 -4.99 -26.90 21.31
C THR A 75 -5.13 -28.39 21.63
N GLN A 76 -5.33 -28.74 22.91
CA GLN A 76 -5.48 -30.11 23.38
C GLN A 76 -6.79 -30.74 22.90
N GLN A 77 -7.90 -29.99 22.88
CA GLN A 77 -9.16 -30.47 22.33
C GLN A 77 -9.26 -30.30 20.80
N ALA A 78 -8.65 -29.25 20.24
CA ALA A 78 -8.71 -28.99 18.80
C ALA A 78 -7.91 -30.03 17.99
N LYS A 79 -6.72 -30.43 18.46
CA LYS A 79 -5.80 -31.30 17.70
C LYS A 79 -6.41 -32.67 17.36
N PRO A 80 -7.01 -33.43 18.29
CA PRO A 80 -7.60 -34.74 17.97
C PRO A 80 -8.74 -34.65 16.94
N ILE A 81 -9.57 -33.60 17.00
CA ILE A 81 -10.67 -33.37 16.05
C ILE A 81 -10.11 -33.15 14.63
N LEU A 82 -9.07 -32.34 14.51
CA LEU A 82 -8.44 -32.06 13.22
C LEU A 82 -7.68 -33.28 12.67
N VAL A 83 -7.01 -34.05 13.53
CA VAL A 83 -6.32 -35.29 13.12
C VAL A 83 -7.32 -36.33 12.60
N ASP A 84 -8.45 -36.53 13.31
CA ASP A 84 -9.54 -37.41 12.86
C ASP A 84 -10.08 -36.98 11.49
N LEU A 85 -10.35 -35.69 11.31
CA LEU A 85 -10.79 -35.16 10.01
C LEU A 85 -9.76 -35.41 8.91
N ALA A 86 -8.46 -35.21 9.19
CA ALA A 86 -7.38 -35.37 8.23
C ALA A 86 -7.14 -36.85 7.83
N GLN A 87 -7.35 -37.78 8.75
CA GLN A 87 -7.11 -39.21 8.53
C GLN A 87 -8.33 -39.91 7.93
N ASN A 88 -9.53 -39.61 8.43
CA ASN A 88 -10.72 -40.44 8.18
C ASN A 88 -11.78 -39.76 7.32
N HIS A 89 -11.75 -38.42 7.21
CA HIS A 89 -12.88 -37.65 6.65
C HIS A 89 -12.47 -36.57 5.65
N THR A 90 -11.23 -36.57 5.17
CA THR A 90 -10.68 -35.55 4.26
C THR A 90 -11.47 -35.41 2.96
N LEU A 91 -12.01 -36.51 2.41
CA LEU A 91 -12.80 -36.49 1.17
C LEU A 91 -14.19 -35.83 1.33
N LEU A 92 -14.66 -35.62 2.55
CA LEU A 92 -15.92 -34.94 2.84
C LEU A 92 -15.77 -33.41 2.86
N LEU A 93 -14.55 -32.90 2.79
CA LEU A 93 -14.22 -31.48 2.88
C LEU A 93 -13.88 -30.90 1.50
N THR A 94 -14.26 -29.64 1.28
CA THR A 94 -13.85 -28.92 0.06
C THR A 94 -12.33 -28.69 0.06
N SER A 95 -11.72 -28.39 -1.10
CA SER A 95 -10.29 -28.05 -1.16
C SER A 95 -9.92 -26.86 -0.25
N ALA A 96 -10.81 -25.88 -0.10
CA ALA A 96 -10.61 -24.77 0.83
C ALA A 96 -10.66 -25.21 2.30
N ASP A 97 -11.62 -26.06 2.67
CA ASP A 97 -11.74 -26.60 4.03
C ASP A 97 -10.53 -27.49 4.38
N ARG A 98 -10.06 -28.31 3.43
CA ARG A 98 -8.84 -29.12 3.58
C ARG A 98 -7.59 -28.25 3.79
N CYS A 99 -7.49 -27.12 3.10
CA CYS A 99 -6.36 -26.21 3.29
C CYS A 99 -6.38 -25.58 4.70
N HIS A 100 -7.54 -25.16 5.19
CA HIS A 100 -7.69 -24.67 6.57
C HIS A 100 -7.35 -25.76 7.60
N LEU A 101 -7.84 -26.98 7.40
CA LEU A 101 -7.55 -28.14 8.24
C LEU A 101 -6.05 -28.36 8.41
N TYR A 102 -5.30 -28.44 7.30
CA TYR A 102 -3.85 -28.65 7.36
C TYR A 102 -3.10 -27.44 7.92
N VAL A 103 -3.52 -26.22 7.62
CA VAL A 103 -2.90 -25.01 8.23
C VAL A 103 -3.11 -24.99 9.74
N TYR A 104 -4.28 -25.38 10.25
CA TYR A 104 -4.54 -25.42 11.69
C TYR A 104 -3.73 -26.50 12.40
N LEU A 105 -3.57 -27.68 11.77
CA LEU A 105 -2.68 -28.71 12.30
C LEU A 105 -1.22 -28.21 12.36
N GLY A 106 -0.73 -27.61 11.28
CA GLY A 106 0.62 -27.02 11.28
C GLY A 106 0.79 -25.95 12.35
N TYR A 107 -0.21 -25.09 12.51
CA TYR A 107 -0.23 -24.02 13.51
C TYR A 107 -0.15 -24.56 14.95
N ILE A 108 -0.90 -25.62 15.26
CA ILE A 108 -0.84 -26.28 16.56
C ILE A 108 0.56 -26.86 16.82
N GLU A 109 1.18 -27.49 15.82
CA GLU A 109 2.52 -28.06 15.97
C GLU A 109 3.60 -26.98 16.15
N ASP A 110 3.51 -25.85 15.42
CA ASP A 110 4.43 -24.72 15.62
C ASP A 110 4.26 -24.08 17.01
N LEU A 111 3.02 -23.96 17.53
CA LEU A 111 2.79 -23.51 18.92
C LEU A 111 3.37 -24.49 19.95
N ALA A 112 3.40 -25.78 19.65
CA ALA A 112 3.99 -26.82 20.50
C ALA A 112 5.52 -26.97 20.30
N GLY A 113 6.15 -26.13 19.47
CA GLY A 113 7.58 -26.22 19.14
C GLY A 113 7.97 -27.41 18.24
N SER A 114 7.00 -28.16 17.73
CA SER A 114 7.20 -29.37 16.92
C SER A 114 7.34 -29.03 15.44
N ARG A 115 8.46 -28.37 15.09
CA ARG A 115 8.65 -27.71 13.80
C ARG A 115 8.57 -28.65 12.59
N GLU A 116 9.14 -29.85 12.69
CA GLU A 116 9.14 -30.82 11.59
C GLU A 116 7.73 -31.32 11.26
N ALA A 117 6.94 -31.61 12.29
CA ALA A 117 5.53 -31.97 12.16
C ALA A 117 4.72 -30.81 11.55
N ALA A 118 4.99 -29.58 11.98
CA ALA A 118 4.33 -28.38 11.43
C ALA A 118 4.57 -28.23 9.92
N VAL A 119 5.83 -28.35 9.47
CA VAL A 119 6.21 -28.28 8.05
C VAL A 119 5.52 -29.38 7.24
N GLY A 120 5.39 -30.59 7.80
CA GLY A 120 4.65 -31.68 7.15
C GLY A 120 3.21 -31.31 6.81
N TRP A 121 2.52 -30.65 7.73
CA TRP A 121 1.14 -30.18 7.51
C TRP A 121 1.06 -29.00 6.54
N TYR A 122 1.96 -28.02 6.63
CA TYR A 122 1.97 -26.89 5.71
C TYR A 122 2.26 -27.29 4.27
N ARG A 123 3.09 -28.31 4.05
CA ARG A 123 3.34 -28.86 2.72
C ARG A 123 2.05 -29.44 2.11
N ARG A 124 1.31 -30.24 2.88
CA ARG A 124 0.01 -30.77 2.43
C ARG A 124 -1.00 -29.66 2.11
N ALA A 125 -0.96 -28.54 2.82
CA ALA A 125 -1.83 -27.40 2.54
C ALA A 125 -1.37 -26.56 1.34
N SER A 126 -0.06 -26.43 1.11
CA SER A 126 0.51 -25.68 -0.03
C SER A 126 0.25 -26.37 -1.36
N ASP A 127 0.19 -27.69 -1.35
CA ASP A 127 0.03 -28.54 -2.55
C ASP A 127 -1.45 -28.66 -2.98
N LEU A 128 -2.38 -28.02 -2.26
CA LEU A 128 -3.79 -27.96 -2.65
C LEU A 128 -4.06 -26.84 -3.66
N ASP A 129 -4.83 -27.19 -4.70
CA ASP A 129 -5.35 -26.27 -5.70
C ASP A 129 -6.89 -26.16 -5.63
N GLY A 130 -7.42 -24.99 -6.02
CA GLY A 130 -8.85 -24.73 -6.11
C GLY A 130 -9.26 -23.28 -5.87
N PRO A 131 -10.53 -22.94 -6.14
CA PRO A 131 -11.05 -21.60 -5.96
C PRO A 131 -11.08 -21.19 -4.48
N LYS A 132 -10.77 -19.92 -4.19
CA LYS A 132 -10.85 -19.29 -2.85
C LYS A 132 -9.88 -19.82 -1.78
N ILE A 133 -8.77 -20.47 -2.18
CA ILE A 133 -7.76 -21.02 -1.24
C ILE A 133 -6.60 -20.04 -1.00
N GLU A 134 -6.36 -19.06 -1.88
CA GLU A 134 -5.11 -18.30 -1.90
C GLU A 134 -4.73 -17.60 -0.59
N GLY A 135 -5.73 -17.07 0.13
CA GLY A 135 -5.50 -16.43 1.43
C GLY A 135 -4.92 -17.37 2.47
N ILE A 136 -5.54 -18.54 2.67
CA ILE A 136 -5.07 -19.53 3.66
C ILE A 136 -3.84 -20.30 3.16
N ARG A 137 -3.71 -20.51 1.85
CA ARG A 137 -2.53 -21.13 1.23
C ARG A 137 -1.26 -20.31 1.42
N THR A 138 -1.40 -18.98 1.46
CA THR A 138 -0.28 -18.08 1.77
C THR A 138 0.27 -18.34 3.18
N VAL A 139 -0.60 -18.61 4.16
CA VAL A 139 -0.17 -18.98 5.53
C VAL A 139 0.61 -20.29 5.50
N ALA A 140 0.16 -21.29 4.73
CA ALA A 140 0.89 -22.54 4.56
C ALA A 140 2.28 -22.34 3.96
N ARG A 141 2.40 -21.53 2.90
CA ARG A 141 3.69 -21.22 2.26
C ARG A 141 4.65 -20.51 3.22
N GLN A 142 4.14 -19.62 4.06
CA GLN A 142 4.95 -19.01 5.13
C GLN A 142 5.40 -20.06 6.15
N GLY A 143 4.47 -20.93 6.57
CA GLY A 143 4.73 -22.03 7.49
C GLY A 143 5.75 -23.05 7.00
N LEU A 144 6.08 -23.12 5.71
CA LEU A 144 7.21 -23.93 5.21
C LEU A 144 8.58 -23.35 5.58
N THR A 145 8.68 -22.03 5.77
CA THR A 145 9.97 -21.32 5.93
C THR A 145 10.24 -20.83 7.34
N LYS A 146 9.19 -20.59 8.14
CA LYS A 146 9.29 -20.14 9.53
C LYS A 146 8.12 -20.66 10.37
N PRO A 147 8.24 -20.72 11.70
CA PRO A 147 7.12 -21.02 12.57
C PRO A 147 5.97 -20.02 12.40
N VAL A 148 4.73 -20.50 12.32
CA VAL A 148 3.52 -19.69 12.33
C VAL A 148 2.92 -19.75 13.74
N THR A 149 3.17 -18.70 14.51
CA THR A 149 2.59 -18.53 15.86
C THR A 149 1.42 -17.57 15.88
N TRP A 150 1.04 -17.03 14.72
CA TRP A 150 -0.07 -16.08 14.59
C TRP A 150 -0.79 -16.20 13.24
N ILE A 151 -2.11 -16.32 13.27
CA ILE A 151 -3.03 -16.36 12.12
C ILE A 151 -4.18 -15.39 12.39
N ARG A 152 -4.38 -14.41 11.50
CA ARG A 152 -5.32 -13.30 11.68
C ARG A 152 -6.67 -13.68 12.27
N HIS A 153 -7.40 -14.66 11.71
CA HIS A 153 -8.75 -15.01 12.18
C HIS A 153 -8.79 -15.93 13.41
N LEU A 154 -7.65 -16.41 13.88
CA LEU A 154 -7.50 -17.17 15.12
C LEU A 154 -7.01 -16.24 16.26
N ASP A 155 -6.06 -15.36 15.95
CA ASP A 155 -5.32 -14.60 16.94
C ASP A 155 -5.72 -13.12 17.06
N SER A 156 -6.45 -12.56 16.08
CA SER A 156 -7.03 -11.23 16.28
C SER A 156 -8.01 -11.32 17.45
N ALA A 157 -7.80 -10.51 18.49
CA ALA A 157 -8.64 -10.50 19.69
C ALA A 157 -10.12 -10.58 19.32
N SER A 158 -10.76 -11.72 19.63
CA SER A 158 -12.21 -11.78 19.62
C SER A 158 -12.66 -10.95 20.80
N LYS A 159 -13.16 -9.73 20.55
CA LYS A 159 -13.99 -9.05 21.55
C LYS A 159 -15.13 -10.01 21.88
N ASN A 160 -15.09 -10.67 23.03
CA ASN A 160 -16.14 -11.59 23.44
C ASN A 160 -16.69 -11.22 24.82
N SER A 161 -18.03 -11.28 24.87
CA SER A 161 -18.91 -11.59 26.00
C SER A 161 -19.13 -10.55 27.11
N LYS A 162 -19.88 -9.50 26.76
CA LYS A 162 -21.11 -9.11 27.48
C LYS A 162 -22.15 -8.60 26.47
N ALA A 163 -22.65 -9.52 25.64
CA ALA A 163 -23.94 -9.40 24.94
C ALA A 163 -24.10 -10.66 24.08
N LYS A 164 -24.80 -11.67 24.61
CA LYS A 164 -25.29 -12.77 23.77
C LYS A 164 -26.69 -13.19 24.22
N ALA A 165 -27.65 -12.54 23.60
CA ALA A 165 -28.94 -13.04 23.15
C ALA A 165 -29.43 -11.87 22.30
N GLU A 166 -29.40 -11.89 20.97
CA GLU A 166 -29.98 -12.85 20.06
C GLU A 166 -29.21 -12.81 18.72
N SER A 167 -28.91 -13.96 18.14
CA SER A 167 -28.83 -14.13 16.68
C SER A 167 -28.42 -15.56 16.38
N ALA A 168 -29.41 -16.37 16.04
CA ALA A 168 -29.21 -17.51 15.18
C ALA A 168 -30.07 -17.30 13.94
N SER A 169 -29.47 -17.68 12.80
CA SER A 169 -30.07 -17.84 11.48
C SER A 169 -30.16 -16.60 10.59
N GLY A 170 -29.53 -16.70 9.42
CA GLY A 170 -29.89 -15.88 8.26
C GLY A 170 -28.71 -15.28 7.52
N SER A 171 -28.14 -16.04 6.59
CA SER A 171 -27.38 -15.49 5.47
C SER A 171 -28.22 -14.46 4.70
N LYS A 172 -28.00 -13.17 4.90
CA LYS A 172 -28.41 -12.09 3.98
C LYS A 172 -27.44 -10.92 4.08
N ASN A 173 -26.86 -10.56 2.93
CA ASN A 173 -26.28 -9.28 2.51
C ASN A 173 -25.45 -8.47 3.52
N ASN A 174 -24.23 -8.07 3.11
CA ASN A 174 -23.46 -7.00 3.74
C ASN A 174 -24.30 -5.70 3.78
N VAL A 175 -25.09 -5.54 4.84
CA VAL A 175 -25.66 -4.26 5.21
C VAL A 175 -24.59 -3.61 6.09
N ILE A 176 -23.86 -2.65 5.52
CA ILE A 176 -23.22 -1.60 6.33
C ILE A 176 -24.35 -1.08 7.23
N GLU A 177 -24.26 -1.28 8.55
CA GLU A 177 -25.18 -0.64 9.49
C GLU A 177 -25.28 0.83 9.11
N ARG A 178 -26.46 1.26 8.65
CA ARG A 178 -26.69 2.65 8.24
C ARG A 178 -26.44 3.54 9.44
N ILE A 179 -25.31 4.25 9.46
CA ILE A 179 -24.89 5.19 10.51
C ILE A 179 -25.82 6.43 10.59
N GLY A 180 -26.73 6.57 9.62
CA GLY A 180 -27.81 7.56 9.56
C GLY A 180 -28.50 7.43 8.20
N LYS A 181 -29.33 8.40 7.80
CA LYS A 181 -29.89 8.38 6.45
C LYS A 181 -28.80 8.47 5.40
N GLY A 182 -27.72 9.22 5.70
CA GLY A 182 -26.59 9.47 4.80
C GLY A 182 -27.09 10.04 3.48
N PHE A 183 -27.05 11.36 3.31
CA PHE A 183 -27.59 11.99 2.08
C PHE A 183 -26.62 11.85 0.91
N VAL A 184 -26.09 10.64 0.71
CA VAL A 184 -25.24 10.20 -0.40
C VAL A 184 -26.05 9.20 -1.21
N LEU A 185 -25.77 9.16 -2.51
CA LEU A 185 -26.48 8.34 -3.51
C LEU A 185 -26.64 6.89 -3.05
N ARG A 186 -27.82 6.32 -3.34
CA ARG A 186 -28.22 4.97 -2.89
C ARG A 186 -27.43 3.85 -3.57
N ASP A 187 -26.76 4.17 -4.68
CA ASP A 187 -25.99 3.25 -5.51
C ASP A 187 -24.50 3.61 -5.43
N GLU A 188 -23.63 2.61 -5.60
CA GLU A 188 -22.21 2.87 -5.87
C GLU A 188 -22.14 3.79 -7.09
N PRO A 189 -21.50 4.96 -6.98
CA PRO A 189 -21.41 5.87 -8.11
C PRO A 189 -20.60 5.18 -9.21
N GLU A 190 -21.16 5.08 -10.43
CA GLU A 190 -20.34 4.86 -11.62
C GLU A 190 -19.25 5.92 -11.64
N ASP A 191 -18.00 5.55 -11.94
CA ASP A 191 -16.82 6.43 -11.95
C ASP A 191 -17.15 7.79 -12.62
N GLY A 192 -17.51 8.79 -11.82
CA GLY A 192 -18.18 10.00 -12.28
C GLY A 192 -18.36 11.05 -11.19
N ASP A 193 -18.37 12.31 -11.60
CA ASP A 193 -18.51 13.46 -10.70
C ASP A 193 -19.90 13.50 -10.08
N LEU A 194 -20.00 13.21 -8.78
CA LEU A 194 -21.27 13.34 -8.07
C LEU A 194 -21.64 14.82 -7.89
N PRO A 195 -22.89 15.21 -8.20
CA PRO A 195 -23.31 16.60 -8.11
C PRO A 195 -23.30 17.06 -6.65
N LYS A 196 -22.85 18.29 -6.42
CA LYS A 196 -22.94 18.92 -5.09
C LYS A 196 -24.41 19.01 -4.69
N MET A 197 -24.77 18.38 -3.59
CA MET A 197 -26.11 18.54 -3.02
C MET A 197 -26.19 19.84 -2.22
N ASN A 198 -27.25 20.61 -2.47
CA ASN A 198 -27.61 21.76 -1.65
C ASN A 198 -28.34 21.26 -0.39
N LEU A 199 -27.56 20.91 0.63
CA LEU A 199 -28.05 20.33 1.87
C LEU A 199 -28.53 21.41 2.85
N SER A 200 -29.64 21.16 3.53
CA SER A 200 -30.10 21.94 4.67
C SER A 200 -29.11 21.89 5.83
N LYS A 201 -29.28 22.78 6.83
CA LYS A 201 -28.44 22.80 8.03
C LYS A 201 -28.39 21.44 8.74
N ALA A 202 -29.56 20.80 8.91
CA ALA A 202 -29.67 19.50 9.56
C ALA A 202 -28.94 18.40 8.76
N GLU A 203 -29.15 18.36 7.45
CA GLU A 203 -28.53 17.36 6.57
C GLU A 203 -27.00 17.50 6.52
N ARG A 204 -26.46 18.72 6.56
CA ARG A 204 -25.01 18.97 6.64
C ARG A 204 -24.41 18.41 7.93
N LEU A 205 -25.07 18.63 9.06
CA LEU A 205 -24.63 18.09 10.35
C LEU A 205 -24.69 16.57 10.37
N GLU A 206 -25.78 15.98 9.87
CA GLU A 206 -25.92 14.53 9.79
C GLU A 206 -24.84 13.90 8.88
N ASN A 207 -24.56 14.47 7.71
CA ASN A 207 -23.47 14.00 6.84
C ASN A 207 -22.10 14.09 7.52
N PHE A 208 -21.82 15.20 8.21
CA PHE A 208 -20.57 15.37 8.95
C PHE A 208 -20.43 14.31 10.04
N ASP A 209 -21.47 14.07 10.84
CA ASP A 209 -21.45 13.11 11.93
C ASP A 209 -21.25 11.67 11.40
N ILE A 210 -21.89 11.32 10.27
CA ILE A 210 -21.69 10.02 9.59
C ILE A 210 -20.25 9.87 9.09
N LEU A 211 -19.71 10.89 8.41
CA LEU A 211 -18.34 10.85 7.91
C LEU A 211 -17.34 10.73 9.06
N ALA A 212 -17.51 11.52 10.12
CA ALA A 212 -16.66 11.48 11.30
C ALA A 212 -16.69 10.09 11.95
N GLU A 213 -17.86 9.48 12.10
CA GLU A 213 -17.99 8.13 12.62
C GLU A 213 -17.33 7.07 11.71
N ALA A 214 -17.49 7.19 10.39
CA ALA A 214 -16.84 6.30 9.44
C ALA A 214 -15.32 6.38 9.53
N ILE A 215 -14.77 7.59 9.68
CA ILE A 215 -13.33 7.81 9.89
C ILE A 215 -12.89 7.23 11.24
N ASP A 216 -13.62 7.50 12.33
CA ASP A 216 -13.28 7.00 13.68
C ASP A 216 -13.24 5.47 13.74
N ARG A 217 -14.20 4.80 13.08
CA ARG A 217 -14.30 3.33 13.09
C ARG A 217 -13.27 2.63 12.22
N ASN A 218 -12.84 3.24 11.13
CA ASN A 218 -12.09 2.54 10.07
C ASN A 218 -10.65 3.04 9.89
N TYR A 219 -10.36 4.29 10.26
CA TYR A 219 -9.03 4.85 10.08
C TYR A 219 -8.05 4.26 11.12
N SER A 220 -6.97 3.65 10.62
CA SER A 220 -6.10 2.81 11.46
C SER A 220 -4.88 3.53 12.03
N PHE A 221 -4.64 4.80 11.67
CA PHE A 221 -3.35 5.47 11.93
C PHE A 221 -3.42 6.63 12.93
N PHE A 222 -4.52 6.82 13.66
CA PHE A 222 -4.64 7.94 14.63
C PHE A 222 -3.50 7.96 15.64
N VAL A 223 -3.26 6.85 16.34
CA VAL A 223 -2.21 6.73 17.37
C VAL A 223 -0.83 6.94 16.75
N HIS A 224 -0.57 6.30 15.61
CA HIS A 224 0.72 6.41 14.92
C HIS A 224 1.05 7.85 14.50
N LYS A 225 0.02 8.62 14.12
CA LYS A 225 0.17 10.02 13.70
C LYS A 225 -0.04 11.03 14.83
N GLY A 226 -0.32 10.57 16.06
CA GLY A 226 -0.59 11.45 17.20
C GLY A 226 -1.84 12.33 17.01
N ILE A 227 -2.84 11.84 16.26
CA ILE A 227 -4.06 12.59 15.97
C ILE A 227 -5.08 12.31 17.09
N ASP A 228 -5.42 13.36 17.86
CA ASP A 228 -6.60 13.33 18.72
C ASP A 228 -7.86 13.60 17.88
N PHE A 229 -8.42 12.54 17.33
CA PHE A 229 -9.56 12.68 16.43
C PHE A 229 -10.83 13.16 17.14
N LYS A 230 -10.94 12.95 18.46
CA LYS A 230 -12.07 13.48 19.24
C LYS A 230 -11.98 15.00 19.32
N GLU A 231 -10.79 15.55 19.56
CA GLU A 231 -10.54 17.00 19.46
C GLU A 231 -10.93 17.53 18.08
N VAL A 232 -10.42 16.88 17.01
CA VAL A 232 -10.67 17.32 15.64
C VAL A 232 -12.17 17.37 15.35
N LYS A 233 -12.93 16.32 15.70
CA LYS A 233 -14.39 16.29 15.55
C LYS A 233 -15.06 17.42 16.33
N SER A 234 -14.66 17.64 17.59
CA SER A 234 -15.20 18.70 18.46
C SER A 234 -14.93 20.11 17.89
N ARG A 235 -13.76 20.34 17.28
CA ARG A 235 -13.37 21.62 16.68
C ARG A 235 -14.11 21.91 15.37
N TYR A 236 -14.45 20.89 14.59
CA TYR A 236 -15.09 21.06 13.28
C TYR A 236 -16.61 21.10 13.34
N ARG A 237 -17.25 20.36 14.26
CA ARG A 237 -18.71 20.27 14.32
C ARG A 237 -19.41 21.64 14.46
N PRO A 238 -19.00 22.56 15.34
CA PRO A 238 -19.61 23.90 15.44
C PRO A 238 -19.40 24.74 14.19
N LYS A 239 -18.28 24.55 13.48
CA LYS A 239 -18.01 25.25 12.22
C LYS A 239 -18.97 24.80 11.12
N ILE A 240 -19.25 23.49 11.04
CA ILE A 240 -20.24 22.92 10.10
C ILE A 240 -21.63 23.49 10.37
N GLU A 241 -21.97 23.70 11.65
CA GLU A 241 -23.25 24.29 12.03
C GLU A 241 -23.44 25.73 11.51
N MET A 242 -22.35 26.50 11.45
CA MET A 242 -22.34 27.90 11.02
C MET A 242 -22.28 28.07 9.49
N VAL A 243 -21.99 27.01 8.74
CA VAL A 243 -21.90 27.06 7.27
C VAL A 243 -23.24 27.51 6.66
N ARG A 244 -23.19 28.37 5.64
CA ARG A 244 -24.39 28.88 4.96
C ARG A 244 -24.50 28.35 3.55
N THR A 245 -23.37 28.17 2.87
CA THR A 245 -23.35 27.78 1.46
C THR A 245 -22.86 26.34 1.24
N THR A 246 -23.26 25.75 0.11
CA THR A 246 -22.75 24.45 -0.35
C THR A 246 -21.23 24.46 -0.48
N LYS A 247 -20.64 25.52 -1.05
CA LYS A 247 -19.19 25.64 -1.24
C LYS A 247 -18.43 25.64 0.09
N GLU A 248 -18.91 26.39 1.08
CA GLU A 248 -18.33 26.41 2.42
C GLU A 248 -18.39 25.03 3.09
N PHE A 249 -19.51 24.32 2.96
CA PHE A 249 -19.68 22.99 3.55
C PHE A 249 -18.63 22.02 3.05
N TYR A 250 -18.55 21.80 1.74
CA TYR A 250 -17.61 20.85 1.19
C TYR A 250 -16.14 21.29 1.36
N SER A 251 -15.85 22.59 1.34
CA SER A 251 -14.50 23.10 1.64
C SER A 251 -14.09 22.81 3.10
N LEU A 252 -15.05 22.81 4.03
CA LEU A 252 -14.80 22.50 5.43
C LEU A 252 -14.70 20.98 5.69
N ILE A 253 -15.49 20.17 4.98
CA ILE A 253 -15.38 18.70 5.03
C ILE A 253 -14.03 18.23 4.47
N ASP A 254 -13.55 18.82 3.38
CA ASP A 254 -12.22 18.52 2.85
C ASP A 254 -11.12 18.89 3.87
N GLN A 255 -11.22 20.07 4.49
CA GLN A 255 -10.30 20.46 5.57
C GLN A 255 -10.36 19.51 6.77
N PHE A 256 -11.52 18.94 7.09
CA PHE A 256 -11.68 17.95 8.14
C PHE A 256 -10.94 16.64 7.80
N VAL A 257 -11.12 16.11 6.59
CA VAL A 257 -10.41 14.91 6.12
C VAL A 257 -8.89 15.14 6.06
N ARG A 258 -8.45 16.35 5.72
CA ARG A 258 -7.02 16.71 5.68
C ARG A 258 -6.32 16.72 7.03
N GLU A 259 -7.06 16.80 8.15
CA GLU A 259 -6.49 16.65 9.50
C GLU A 259 -5.90 15.25 9.71
N LEU A 260 -6.27 14.27 8.88
CA LEU A 260 -5.64 12.93 8.86
C LEU A 260 -4.20 12.94 8.36
N ALA A 261 -3.78 14.01 7.67
CA ALA A 261 -2.47 14.17 7.04
C ALA A 261 -2.04 12.86 6.34
N ASP A 262 -2.88 12.37 5.42
CA ASP A 262 -2.72 11.07 4.76
C ASP A 262 -2.83 11.20 3.25
N CYS A 263 -1.84 10.67 2.51
CA CYS A 263 -1.90 10.64 1.05
C CYS A 263 -2.95 9.64 0.49
N HIS A 264 -3.54 8.79 1.34
CA HIS A 264 -4.59 7.83 0.98
C HIS A 264 -5.95 8.11 1.62
N SER A 265 -6.19 9.33 2.09
CA SER A 265 -7.50 9.75 2.60
C SER A 265 -7.92 11.06 1.95
N TRP A 266 -8.90 10.99 1.04
CA TRP A 266 -9.41 12.14 0.30
C TRP A 266 -10.90 11.97 0.01
N LEU A 267 -11.56 13.07 -0.32
CA LEU A 267 -12.93 13.04 -0.84
C LEU A 267 -12.89 12.72 -2.34
N CYS A 268 -13.46 11.59 -2.76
CA CYS A 268 -13.41 11.17 -4.17
C CYS A 268 -14.22 12.08 -5.11
N ASN A 269 -15.26 12.75 -4.58
CA ASN A 269 -16.32 13.35 -5.40
C ASN A 269 -16.44 14.87 -5.22
N TYR A 270 -15.38 15.54 -4.78
CA TYR A 270 -15.37 16.99 -4.59
C TYR A 270 -14.11 17.61 -5.21
N LYS A 271 -14.26 18.24 -6.39
CA LYS A 271 -13.16 18.83 -7.15
C LYS A 271 -13.02 20.35 -6.96
N ASP A 272 -14.04 21.02 -6.43
CA ASP A 272 -14.05 22.47 -6.20
C ASP A 272 -13.44 22.88 -4.85
N VAL A 273 -12.39 22.17 -4.46
CA VAL A 273 -11.57 22.55 -3.31
C VAL A 273 -10.41 23.41 -3.78
N PRO A 274 -10.03 24.45 -3.00
CA PRO A 274 -8.77 25.12 -3.21
C PRO A 274 -7.64 24.09 -3.23
N SER A 275 -7.05 23.90 -4.40
CA SER A 275 -5.90 23.03 -4.60
C SER A 275 -4.80 23.84 -5.27
N LEU A 276 -3.57 23.33 -5.18
CA LEU A 276 -2.52 23.88 -6.02
C LEU A 276 -2.85 23.54 -7.46
N GLU A 277 -2.88 24.57 -8.30
CA GLU A 277 -2.88 24.43 -9.74
C GLU A 277 -1.60 23.68 -10.21
N TRP A 278 -1.61 23.22 -11.45
CA TRP A 278 -0.63 22.23 -11.93
C TRP A 278 0.21 22.73 -13.12
N PHE A 279 0.11 24.02 -13.46
CA PHE A 279 0.86 24.61 -14.55
C PHE A 279 2.17 25.22 -14.06
N SER A 280 3.26 24.88 -14.73
CA SER A 280 4.61 25.33 -14.40
C SER A 280 5.23 26.13 -15.55
N PRO A 281 6.30 26.91 -15.31
CA PRO A 281 7.04 27.60 -16.35
C PRO A 281 8.05 26.69 -17.09
N GLN A 282 7.68 25.43 -17.37
CA GLN A 282 8.51 24.42 -18.04
C GLN A 282 9.87 24.17 -17.35
N MET A 283 9.82 24.00 -16.03
CA MET A 283 10.99 23.66 -15.21
C MET A 283 10.61 22.83 -13.98
N SER A 284 11.60 22.11 -13.46
CA SER A 284 11.45 21.26 -12.28
C SER A 284 12.38 21.74 -11.17
N THR A 285 11.88 21.66 -9.93
CA THR A 285 12.60 22.01 -8.71
C THR A 285 12.56 20.86 -7.71
N ARG A 286 13.57 20.76 -6.85
CA ARG A 286 13.69 19.79 -5.76
C ARG A 286 14.21 20.46 -4.50
N LEU A 287 13.94 19.83 -3.36
CA LEU A 287 14.62 20.16 -2.10
C LEU A 287 15.97 19.45 -2.09
N ILE A 288 17.06 20.21 -2.20
CA ILE A 288 18.43 19.68 -2.15
C ILE A 288 19.20 20.51 -1.13
N GLU A 289 19.75 19.88 -0.10
CA GLU A 289 20.52 20.54 0.97
C GLU A 289 19.79 21.76 1.58
N GLY A 290 18.48 21.63 1.84
CA GLY A 290 17.66 22.71 2.41
C GLY A 290 17.25 23.82 1.42
N LYS A 291 17.67 23.73 0.15
CA LYS A 291 17.45 24.77 -0.87
C LYS A 291 16.47 24.28 -1.95
N ALA A 292 15.75 25.22 -2.56
CA ALA A 292 14.93 24.94 -3.75
C ALA A 292 15.82 25.00 -4.99
N VAL A 293 16.32 23.85 -5.42
CA VAL A 293 17.24 23.74 -6.55
C VAL A 293 16.46 23.37 -7.81
N VAL A 294 16.71 24.10 -8.89
CA VAL A 294 16.23 23.77 -10.22
C VAL A 294 16.99 22.55 -10.71
N THR A 295 16.29 21.46 -10.99
CA THR A 295 16.90 20.23 -11.49
C THR A 295 16.81 20.14 -13.01
N GLU A 296 15.84 20.82 -13.61
CA GLU A 296 15.59 20.76 -15.04
C GLU A 296 14.98 22.06 -15.55
N VAL A 297 15.39 22.46 -16.75
CA VAL A 297 14.81 23.57 -17.49
C VAL A 297 14.69 23.14 -18.94
N VAL A 298 13.47 23.15 -19.49
CA VAL A 298 13.23 22.74 -20.88
C VAL A 298 14.01 23.68 -21.82
N LYS A 299 14.85 23.12 -22.70
CA LYS A 299 15.58 23.88 -23.73
C LYS A 299 14.59 24.64 -24.62
N GLY A 300 14.90 25.90 -24.95
CA GLY A 300 14.01 26.77 -25.75
C GLY A 300 12.85 27.40 -24.96
N SER A 301 12.64 27.04 -23.69
CA SER A 301 11.64 27.69 -22.84
C SER A 301 12.02 29.14 -22.50
N GLN A 302 11.02 29.94 -22.08
CA GLN A 302 11.25 31.29 -21.58
C GLN A 302 12.24 31.32 -20.40
N ALA A 303 12.18 30.30 -19.53
CA ALA A 303 13.09 30.18 -18.41
C ALA A 303 14.54 29.96 -18.85
N TYR A 304 14.75 29.09 -19.83
CA TYR A 304 16.06 28.84 -20.42
C TYR A 304 16.62 30.11 -21.08
N GLY A 305 15.80 30.80 -21.87
CA GLY A 305 16.19 32.06 -22.52
C GLY A 305 16.55 33.18 -21.52
N LYS A 306 15.93 33.18 -20.33
CA LYS A 306 16.22 34.14 -19.26
C LYS A 306 17.31 33.69 -18.27
N GLY A 307 18.08 32.66 -18.63
CA GLY A 307 19.29 32.28 -17.90
C GLY A 307 19.09 31.32 -16.72
N LEU A 308 17.90 30.75 -16.51
CA LEU A 308 17.76 29.63 -15.57
C LEU A 308 18.41 28.38 -16.14
N ARG A 309 19.09 27.63 -15.28
CA ARG A 309 19.77 26.38 -15.62
C ARG A 309 19.53 25.35 -14.52
N SER A 310 19.78 24.08 -14.82
CA SER A 310 19.93 23.08 -13.76
C SER A 310 21.03 23.54 -12.78
N GLY A 311 20.80 23.33 -11.49
CA GLY A 311 21.63 23.86 -10.40
C GLY A 311 21.30 25.29 -9.95
N SER A 312 20.42 26.02 -10.65
CA SER A 312 19.95 27.33 -10.16
C SER A 312 19.22 27.18 -8.81
N VAL A 313 19.48 28.08 -7.87
CA VAL A 313 18.80 28.09 -6.56
C VAL A 313 17.69 29.14 -6.56
N ILE A 314 16.44 28.71 -6.33
CA ILE A 314 15.30 29.60 -6.15
C ILE A 314 15.33 30.18 -4.74
N ILE A 315 15.24 31.50 -4.64
CA ILE A 315 15.31 32.24 -3.37
C ILE A 315 13.94 32.80 -2.99
N ALA A 316 13.20 33.32 -3.97
CA ALA A 316 11.85 33.85 -3.74
C ALA A 316 10.94 33.64 -4.95
N VAL A 317 9.65 33.51 -4.68
CA VAL A 317 8.59 33.35 -5.67
C VAL A 317 7.50 34.36 -5.38
N ASN A 318 7.18 35.21 -6.35
CA ASN A 318 6.25 36.34 -6.21
C ASN A 318 6.57 37.22 -4.98
N GLY A 319 7.86 37.52 -4.78
CA GLY A 319 8.34 38.31 -3.64
C GLY A 319 8.37 37.58 -2.29
N SER A 320 7.70 36.43 -2.15
CA SER A 320 7.73 35.62 -0.92
C SER A 320 8.95 34.70 -0.91
N THR A 321 9.61 34.55 0.24
CA THR A 321 10.68 33.55 0.42
C THR A 321 10.14 32.13 0.16
N VAL A 322 11.01 31.22 -0.28
CA VAL A 322 10.64 29.80 -0.48
C VAL A 322 10.00 29.23 0.78
N ARG A 323 10.58 29.43 1.96
CA ARG A 323 10.05 28.95 3.25
C ARG A 323 8.63 29.46 3.53
N SER A 324 8.39 30.76 3.35
CA SER A 324 7.06 31.36 3.56
C SER A 324 6.04 30.77 2.59
N ARG A 325 6.43 30.59 1.33
CA ARG A 325 5.55 29.99 0.32
C ARG A 325 5.23 28.53 0.62
N VAL A 326 6.22 27.70 0.95
CA VAL A 326 6.02 26.30 1.37
C VAL A 326 5.07 26.22 2.57
N THR A 327 5.25 27.10 3.56
CA THR A 327 4.34 27.18 4.72
C THR A 327 2.89 27.44 4.30
N LYS A 328 2.67 28.36 3.35
CA LYS A 328 1.33 28.64 2.80
C LYS A 328 0.77 27.45 2.00
N MET A 329 1.62 26.73 1.27
CA MET A 329 1.23 25.55 0.47
C MET A 329 0.70 24.41 1.34
N ARG A 330 1.12 24.30 2.61
CA ARG A 330 0.61 23.28 3.55
C ARG A 330 -0.92 23.25 3.63
N ARG A 331 -1.54 24.43 3.55
CA ARG A 331 -3.01 24.58 3.59
C ARG A 331 -3.71 24.19 2.29
N LEU A 332 -2.98 24.13 1.18
CA LEU A 332 -3.52 23.89 -0.17
C LEU A 332 -3.22 22.47 -0.67
N MET A 333 -2.21 21.83 -0.11
CA MET A 333 -1.81 20.47 -0.45
C MET A 333 -2.64 19.44 0.30
N HIS A 334 -3.01 18.36 -0.39
CA HIS A 334 -3.99 17.36 0.08
C HIS A 334 -3.41 15.95 0.25
N MET A 335 -2.16 15.68 -0.16
CA MET A 335 -1.63 14.30 -0.22
C MET A 335 -0.20 14.21 0.33
N TYR A 336 -0.05 14.10 1.64
CA TYR A 336 1.23 13.77 2.25
C TYR A 336 1.02 13.07 3.58
N SER A 337 1.72 11.94 3.77
CA SER A 337 1.66 11.16 5.02
C SER A 337 2.82 11.45 5.99
N SER A 338 3.77 12.30 5.58
CA SER A 338 4.93 12.67 6.39
C SER A 338 5.44 14.06 6.01
N GLU A 339 6.18 14.69 6.91
CA GLU A 339 6.81 15.99 6.66
C GLU A 339 7.77 15.92 5.47
N ARG A 340 8.51 14.81 5.33
CA ARG A 340 9.38 14.59 4.17
C ARG A 340 8.59 14.59 2.86
N CYS A 341 7.48 13.82 2.79
CA CYS A 341 6.64 13.76 1.61
C CYS A 341 6.05 15.13 1.26
N PHE A 342 5.60 15.87 2.29
CA PHE A 342 5.10 17.23 2.12
C PHE A 342 6.16 18.15 1.51
N LEU A 343 7.37 18.17 2.09
CA LEU A 343 8.45 19.04 1.65
C LEU A 343 8.88 18.70 0.22
N GLU A 344 9.07 17.42 -0.10
CA GLU A 344 9.41 16.99 -1.46
C GLU A 344 8.39 17.49 -2.49
N GLU A 345 7.10 17.31 -2.21
CA GLU A 345 6.04 17.72 -3.11
C GLU A 345 5.87 19.25 -3.16
N ALA A 346 6.03 19.95 -2.04
CA ALA A 346 5.93 21.41 -1.98
C ALA A 346 7.06 22.08 -2.76
N TYR A 347 8.29 21.58 -2.62
CA TYR A 347 9.44 22.08 -3.37
C TYR A 347 9.36 21.71 -4.85
N ARG A 348 8.85 20.50 -5.16
CA ARG A 348 8.49 20.11 -6.52
C ARG A 348 7.51 21.12 -7.11
N ARG A 349 6.45 21.50 -6.40
CA ARG A 349 5.36 22.36 -6.91
C ARG A 349 5.52 23.84 -6.62
N ILE A 350 6.70 24.28 -6.19
CA ILE A 350 6.89 25.65 -5.67
C ILE A 350 6.61 26.73 -6.72
N LEU A 351 6.70 26.43 -8.01
CA LEU A 351 6.44 27.40 -9.09
C LEU A 351 5.06 27.29 -9.72
N ASP A 352 4.28 26.29 -9.31
CA ASP A 352 3.00 25.98 -9.93
C ASP A 352 1.95 27.08 -9.64
N GLY A 353 0.94 27.14 -10.51
CA GLY A 353 -0.14 28.14 -10.47
C GLY A 353 -1.04 28.00 -11.70
N GLU A 354 -2.01 28.91 -11.84
CA GLU A 354 -3.00 28.87 -12.91
C GLU A 354 -2.37 28.92 -14.31
N LYS A 355 -2.99 28.23 -15.27
CA LYS A 355 -2.56 28.25 -16.68
C LYS A 355 -2.54 29.67 -17.22
N GLY A 356 -1.46 30.04 -17.90
CA GLY A 356 -1.29 31.34 -18.53
C GLY A 356 -0.90 32.48 -17.60
N SER A 357 -1.00 32.29 -16.28
CA SER A 357 -0.55 33.26 -15.28
C SER A 357 0.97 33.42 -15.28
N THR A 358 1.44 34.52 -14.70
CA THR A 358 2.88 34.83 -14.59
C THR A 358 3.38 34.60 -13.17
N VAL A 359 4.60 34.07 -13.04
CA VAL A 359 5.35 33.94 -11.79
C VAL A 359 6.62 34.78 -11.83
N SER A 360 6.86 35.57 -10.78
CA SER A 360 8.14 36.24 -10.55
C SER A 360 9.06 35.32 -9.74
N VAL A 361 10.26 35.08 -10.23
CA VAL A 361 11.22 34.13 -9.64
C VAL A 361 12.53 34.86 -9.41
N ARG A 362 12.92 34.97 -8.13
CA ARG A 362 14.27 35.40 -7.73
C ARG A 362 15.14 34.18 -7.56
N PHE A 363 16.25 34.09 -8.29
CA PHE A 363 17.11 32.92 -8.31
C PHE A 363 18.60 33.30 -8.38
N LEU A 364 19.45 32.38 -7.94
CA LEU A 364 20.91 32.43 -8.13
C LEU A 364 21.30 31.37 -9.15
N ALA A 365 21.86 31.79 -10.29
CA ALA A 365 22.36 30.83 -11.29
C ALA A 365 23.73 30.26 -10.87
N PRO A 366 24.09 29.05 -11.32
CA PRO A 366 25.41 28.47 -11.05
C PRO A 366 26.53 29.44 -11.46
N GLY A 367 27.53 29.61 -10.60
CA GLY A 367 28.69 30.48 -10.83
C GLY A 367 28.43 31.99 -10.74
N ARG A 368 27.19 32.45 -10.53
CA ARG A 368 26.89 33.87 -10.31
C ARG A 368 27.01 34.24 -8.84
N LYS A 369 27.48 35.48 -8.58
CA LYS A 369 27.61 36.03 -7.22
C LYS A 369 26.33 36.71 -6.71
N SER A 370 25.50 37.23 -7.62
CA SER A 370 24.28 37.97 -7.28
C SER A 370 23.02 37.31 -7.85
N PRO A 371 21.89 37.34 -7.11
CA PRO A 371 20.61 36.84 -7.61
C PRO A 371 20.03 37.71 -8.74
N GLY A 372 19.39 37.06 -9.71
CA GLY A 372 18.54 37.69 -10.72
C GLY A 372 17.05 37.53 -10.40
N ILE A 373 16.20 38.33 -11.05
CA ILE A 373 14.74 38.21 -11.00
C ILE A 373 14.21 38.08 -12.42
N VAL A 374 13.33 37.12 -12.65
CA VAL A 374 12.64 36.93 -13.93
C VAL A 374 11.13 36.77 -13.75
N ARG A 375 10.38 37.17 -14.78
CA ARG A 375 8.94 36.88 -14.89
C ARG A 375 8.73 35.78 -15.92
N LEU A 376 8.06 34.71 -15.54
CA LEU A 376 7.86 33.51 -16.35
C LEU A 376 6.39 33.17 -16.48
N ARG A 377 5.95 32.76 -17.66
CA ARG A 377 4.57 32.31 -17.90
C ARG A 377 4.41 30.83 -17.58
N ARG A 378 3.34 30.46 -16.88
CA ARG A 378 2.97 29.06 -16.63
C ARG A 378 2.20 28.53 -17.83
N VAL A 379 2.78 27.59 -18.57
CA VAL A 379 2.26 27.20 -19.90
C VAL A 379 2.02 25.71 -20.03
N SER A 380 2.77 24.86 -19.33
CA SER A 380 2.61 23.42 -19.37
C SER A 380 2.07 22.90 -18.05
N SER A 381 1.08 22.02 -18.11
CA SER A 381 0.83 21.10 -16.99
C SER A 381 2.09 20.25 -16.85
N ARG A 382 2.55 20.01 -15.63
CA ARG A 382 3.67 19.09 -15.42
C ARG A 382 3.25 17.68 -15.84
N LYS A 383 3.51 17.31 -17.10
CA LYS A 383 3.65 15.89 -17.42
C LYS A 383 4.87 15.45 -16.64
N GLN A 384 4.77 14.34 -15.92
CA GLN A 384 5.94 13.71 -15.32
C GLN A 384 6.80 13.27 -16.50
N GLU A 385 7.69 14.15 -16.97
CA GLU A 385 8.65 13.78 -18.00
C GLU A 385 9.47 12.65 -17.38
N VAL A 386 9.27 11.45 -17.93
CA VAL A 386 9.96 10.28 -17.43
C VAL A 386 11.43 10.50 -17.76
N ILE A 387 12.22 10.78 -16.73
CA ILE A 387 13.66 10.99 -16.84
C ILE A 387 14.22 9.75 -17.55
N GLN A 388 14.66 9.96 -18.78
CA GLN A 388 15.28 8.91 -19.58
C GLN A 388 16.70 8.74 -19.07
N PRO A 389 17.16 7.49 -18.85
CA PRO A 389 18.59 7.23 -18.71
C PRO A 389 19.35 7.77 -19.93
N ASP A 390 20.56 8.26 -19.70
CA ASP A 390 21.48 8.75 -20.74
C ASP A 390 22.25 7.62 -21.45
N PHE A 391 21.85 6.38 -21.21
CA PHE A 391 22.35 5.16 -21.84
C PHE A 391 21.22 4.33 -22.43
N HIS A 392 21.57 3.37 -23.30
CA HIS A 392 20.60 2.51 -23.95
C HIS A 392 19.87 1.61 -22.94
N VAL A 393 18.54 1.62 -23.00
CA VAL A 393 17.67 0.72 -22.24
C VAL A 393 16.59 0.14 -23.14
N ASN A 394 16.31 -1.14 -22.95
CA ASN A 394 15.13 -1.80 -23.48
C ASN A 394 13.90 -1.32 -22.70
N LYS A 395 12.79 -1.08 -23.42
CA LYS A 395 11.56 -0.54 -22.83
C LYS A 395 10.45 -1.58 -22.93
N ALA A 396 10.03 -2.10 -21.78
CA ALA A 396 8.79 -2.85 -21.64
C ALA A 396 7.66 -1.93 -21.15
N LYS A 397 6.47 -2.48 -20.88
CA LYS A 397 5.27 -1.69 -20.55
C LYS A 397 5.39 -1.00 -19.20
N PHE A 398 5.92 -1.70 -18.20
CA PHE A 398 6.04 -1.20 -16.82
C PHE A 398 7.48 -1.05 -16.35
N ILE A 399 8.44 -1.67 -17.03
CA ILE A 399 9.85 -1.53 -16.69
C ILE A 399 10.71 -1.13 -17.89
N TRP A 400 11.82 -0.44 -17.61
CA TRP A 400 12.93 -0.30 -18.54
C TRP A 400 14.17 -1.01 -17.99
N TYR A 401 14.96 -1.63 -18.84
CA TYR A 401 16.11 -2.41 -18.38
C TYR A 401 17.27 -2.42 -19.37
N GLY A 402 18.50 -2.61 -18.88
CA GLY A 402 19.70 -2.64 -19.71
C GLY A 402 20.97 -2.73 -18.87
N THR A 403 22.13 -2.60 -19.50
CA THR A 403 23.41 -2.55 -18.81
C THR A 403 23.83 -1.09 -18.64
N HIS A 404 24.01 -0.66 -17.39
CA HIS A 404 24.55 0.66 -17.06
C HIS A 404 26.02 0.77 -17.54
N PRO A 405 26.53 1.96 -17.89
CA PRO A 405 27.93 2.13 -18.33
C PRO A 405 29.00 1.61 -17.36
N SER A 406 28.67 1.46 -16.07
CA SER A 406 29.55 0.85 -15.07
C SER A 406 29.61 -0.69 -15.12
N GLY A 407 28.86 -1.33 -16.03
CA GLY A 407 28.75 -2.79 -16.15
C GLY A 407 27.64 -3.43 -15.30
N LEU A 408 26.98 -2.67 -14.42
CA LEU A 408 25.86 -3.16 -13.60
C LEU A 408 24.59 -3.33 -14.43
N GLY A 409 23.78 -4.34 -14.13
CA GLY A 409 22.42 -4.43 -14.65
C GLY A 409 21.56 -3.31 -14.07
N TYR A 410 20.65 -2.79 -14.88
CA TYR A 410 19.76 -1.70 -14.51
C TYR A 410 18.32 -2.10 -14.82
N ILE A 411 17.43 -1.93 -13.83
CA ILE A 411 15.99 -2.13 -14.00
C ILE A 411 15.27 -0.96 -13.34
N ARG A 412 14.55 -0.17 -14.14
CA ARG A 412 13.67 0.90 -13.69
C ARG A 412 12.22 0.42 -13.70
N ILE A 413 11.53 0.52 -12.57
CA ILE A 413 10.11 0.16 -12.46
C ILE A 413 9.28 1.45 -12.48
N LEU A 414 8.52 1.66 -13.55
CA LEU A 414 7.78 2.91 -13.78
C LEU A 414 6.49 3.02 -12.96
N SER A 415 5.82 1.89 -12.70
CA SER A 415 4.58 1.84 -11.93
C SER A 415 4.30 0.41 -11.48
N PHE A 416 3.56 0.24 -10.37
CA PHE A 416 3.02 -1.05 -9.91
C PHE A 416 1.60 -1.36 -10.41
N LYS A 417 1.11 -0.67 -11.46
CA LYS A 417 -0.27 -0.83 -11.96
C LYS A 417 -0.51 -2.07 -12.83
N GLY A 418 0.53 -2.78 -13.25
CA GLY A 418 0.40 -3.96 -14.11
C GLY A 418 0.09 -5.28 -13.41
N ARG A 419 -0.09 -5.29 -12.08
CA ARG A 419 -0.31 -6.53 -11.30
C ARG A 419 0.77 -7.57 -11.64
N MET A 420 0.36 -8.76 -12.10
CA MET A 420 1.28 -9.85 -12.47
C MET A 420 2.14 -9.55 -13.70
N GLU A 421 1.68 -8.71 -14.64
CA GLU A 421 2.46 -8.40 -15.86
C GLU A 421 3.82 -7.78 -15.53
N ILE A 422 3.91 -7.02 -14.44
CA ILE A 422 5.16 -6.41 -13.98
C ILE A 422 6.13 -7.49 -13.50
N ALA A 423 5.63 -8.49 -12.79
CA ALA A 423 6.46 -9.59 -12.32
C ALA A 423 7.06 -10.34 -13.51
N ASP A 424 6.24 -10.61 -14.54
CA ASP A 424 6.71 -11.30 -15.75
C ASP A 424 7.75 -10.47 -16.52
N GLU A 425 7.54 -9.15 -16.64
CA GLU A 425 8.53 -8.26 -17.25
C GLU A 425 9.84 -8.22 -16.45
N PHE A 426 9.73 -8.13 -15.12
CA PHE A 426 10.88 -8.08 -14.22
C PHE A 426 11.69 -9.38 -14.28
N ASP A 427 11.03 -10.54 -14.26
CA ASP A 427 11.70 -11.85 -14.34
C ASP A 427 12.44 -12.02 -15.68
N ARG A 428 11.87 -11.55 -16.79
CA ARG A 428 12.57 -11.51 -18.09
C ARG A 428 13.80 -10.62 -18.06
N ALA A 429 13.68 -9.41 -17.54
CA ALA A 429 14.80 -8.48 -17.42
C ALA A 429 15.91 -9.06 -16.52
N LEU A 430 15.54 -9.69 -15.41
CA LEU A 430 16.47 -10.34 -14.49
C LEU A 430 17.19 -11.50 -15.16
N GLY A 431 16.50 -12.32 -15.96
CA GLY A 431 17.10 -13.41 -16.72
C GLY A 431 18.14 -12.92 -17.74
N ILE A 432 17.90 -11.77 -18.37
CA ILE A 432 18.85 -11.14 -19.31
C ILE A 432 20.06 -10.54 -18.58
N LEU A 433 19.84 -9.95 -17.40
CA LEU A 433 20.88 -9.25 -16.63
C LEU A 433 21.59 -10.13 -15.60
N LYS A 434 21.29 -11.44 -15.56
CA LYS A 434 21.77 -12.37 -14.52
C LYS A 434 23.29 -12.45 -14.39
N ASP A 435 24.01 -12.21 -15.49
CA ASP A 435 25.47 -12.32 -15.56
C ASP A 435 26.17 -10.98 -15.27
N THR A 436 25.40 -9.92 -14.99
CA THR A 436 25.98 -8.64 -14.54
C THR A 436 26.47 -8.75 -13.08
N PRO A 437 27.55 -8.03 -12.70
CA PRO A 437 28.15 -8.12 -11.36
C PRO A 437 27.26 -7.57 -10.23
N GLY A 438 26.16 -6.90 -10.57
CA GLY A 438 25.20 -6.34 -9.60
C GLY A 438 24.07 -5.61 -10.31
N LEU A 439 23.04 -5.23 -9.55
CA LEU A 439 21.82 -4.60 -10.08
C LEU A 439 21.57 -3.22 -9.46
N ILE A 440 21.11 -2.29 -10.29
CA ILE A 440 20.50 -1.02 -9.91
C ILE A 440 19.00 -1.16 -10.13
N ILE A 441 18.22 -1.12 -9.04
CA ILE A 441 16.76 -1.11 -9.11
C ILE A 441 16.27 0.32 -8.89
N ASP A 442 15.83 0.98 -9.97
CA ASP A 442 15.34 2.35 -9.93
C ASP A 442 13.81 2.40 -9.80
N ILE A 443 13.34 2.73 -8.61
CA ILE A 443 11.92 2.96 -8.31
C ILE A 443 11.58 4.45 -8.14
N ARG A 444 12.50 5.35 -8.51
CA ARG A 444 12.25 6.79 -8.43
C ARG A 444 11.15 7.18 -9.39
N GLU A 445 10.30 8.10 -8.96
CA GLU A 445 9.13 8.57 -9.72
C GLU A 445 8.08 7.48 -10.00
N ASN A 446 8.18 6.30 -9.39
CA ASN A 446 7.13 5.30 -9.41
C ASN A 446 5.98 5.72 -8.46
N PRO A 447 4.76 5.94 -8.97
CA PRO A 447 3.65 6.45 -8.17
C PRO A 447 2.94 5.36 -7.35
N GLY A 448 3.47 4.12 -7.34
CA GLY A 448 2.78 2.98 -6.77
C GLY A 448 1.87 2.28 -7.80
N GLY A 449 0.86 1.59 -7.27
CA GLY A 449 -0.07 0.75 -8.01
C GLY A 449 -0.71 -0.28 -7.09
N PHE A 450 -0.88 -1.51 -7.58
CA PHE A 450 -1.49 -2.57 -6.78
C PHE A 450 -0.46 -3.17 -5.81
N GLY A 451 -0.82 -3.25 -4.53
CA GLY A 451 0.03 -3.84 -3.48
C GLY A 451 -0.20 -5.33 -3.22
N THR A 452 -1.12 -5.97 -3.97
CA THR A 452 -1.57 -7.36 -3.79
C THR A 452 -1.37 -8.19 -5.03
#